data_AF-A0A9Q1BBK7-F1
#
_entry.id   AF-A0A9Q1BBK7-F1
#
_cell.length_a   1.000
_cell.length_b   1.000
_cell.length_c   1.000
_cell.angle_alpha   90.00
_cell.angle_beta   90.00
_cell.angle_gamma   90.00
#
_symmetry.space_group_name_H-M   'P 1'
#
loop_
_entity.id
_entity.type
_entity.pdbx_description
1 polymer ?
#
loop_
_entity_poly.entity_id
_entity_poly.type
_entity_poly.pdbx_seq_one_letter_code
_entity_poly.pdbx_strand_id
1 'polypeptide(L)'
;MNNNDAKSTRYKVDGKCREKIYEFHGCLWHGCPRCQPDRSVEIGSKLTMDDVYAKTQQKIKCLEQKFHVEEMWECEFDQLLKTDCTMKTCMDGFNFKEPLNPRNAFCGGPTNAVWLKYDCRQ
;
A
#
# COMPACT_ATOMS: atom_id res chain seq x y z
N MET A 1 6.59 4.42 -35.49
CA MET A 1 7.16 4.65 -34.14
C MET A 1 6.00 4.77 -33.18
N ASN A 2 5.72 3.72 -32.40
CA ASN A 2 4.57 3.69 -31.49
C ASN A 2 5.06 4.08 -30.09
N ASN A 3 4.96 5.37 -29.75
CA ASN A 3 5.36 5.87 -28.45
C ASN A 3 4.28 5.51 -27.42
N ASN A 4 4.33 4.29 -26.90
CA ASN A 4 3.65 3.94 -25.65
C ASN A 4 4.43 4.58 -24.49
N ASP A 5 4.38 5.89 -24.39
CA ASP A 5 4.88 6.61 -23.22
C ASP A 5 3.89 6.36 -22.08
N ALA A 6 4.06 5.24 -21.38
CA ALA A 6 3.31 4.95 -20.17
C ALA A 6 3.49 6.12 -19.21
N LYS A 7 2.40 6.87 -18.97
CA LYS A 7 2.39 8.01 -18.03
C LYS A 7 3.04 7.57 -16.71
N SER A 8 4.15 8.21 -16.35
CA SER A 8 4.94 7.90 -15.15
C SER A 8 4.78 9.01 -14.11
N THR A 9 4.80 8.64 -12.83
CA THR A 9 4.76 9.55 -11.69
C THR A 9 5.99 9.36 -10.82
N ARG A 10 6.47 10.44 -10.21
CA ARG A 10 7.58 10.37 -9.24
C ARG A 10 7.15 9.85 -7.86
N TYR A 11 5.85 9.85 -7.59
CA TYR A 11 5.31 9.42 -6.31
C TYR A 11 5.14 7.90 -6.30
N LYS A 12 5.45 7.28 -5.17
CA LYS A 12 4.98 5.92 -4.90
C LYS A 12 3.47 5.96 -4.66
N VAL A 13 2.75 5.05 -5.30
CA VAL A 13 1.29 4.89 -5.21
C VAL A 13 0.94 3.49 -4.74
N ASP A 14 -0.24 3.31 -4.15
CA ASP A 14 -0.68 2.00 -3.62
C ASP A 14 -1.17 1.06 -4.72
N GLY A 15 -1.87 1.60 -5.71
CA GLY A 15 -2.31 0.87 -6.89
C GLY A 15 -2.27 1.70 -8.17
N LYS A 16 -1.99 1.05 -9.29
CA LYS A 16 -2.08 1.66 -10.63
C LYS A 16 -2.66 0.67 -11.62
N CYS A 17 -3.70 1.07 -12.33
CA CYS A 17 -4.28 0.31 -13.43
C CYS A 17 -4.55 1.24 -14.61
N ARG A 18 -3.80 1.05 -15.71
CA ARG A 18 -3.86 1.94 -16.89
C ARG A 18 -3.60 3.40 -16.51
N GLU A 19 -4.60 4.27 -16.71
CA GLU A 19 -4.57 5.70 -16.37
C GLU A 19 -5.19 6.02 -15.01
N LYS A 20 -5.60 5.00 -14.25
CA LYS A 20 -6.13 5.14 -12.89
C LYS A 20 -5.06 4.87 -11.85
N ILE A 21 -5.07 5.68 -10.81
CA ILE A 21 -4.27 5.51 -9.59
C ILE A 21 -5.23 5.31 -8.43
N TYR A 22 -4.91 4.35 -7.56
CA TYR A 22 -5.62 4.09 -6.32
C TYR A 22 -4.73 4.45 -5.15
N GLU A 23 -5.25 5.25 -4.23
CA GLU A 23 -4.56 5.73 -3.02
C GLU A 23 -5.39 5.40 -1.78
N PHE A 24 -4.75 4.77 -0.80
CA PHE A 24 -5.38 4.45 0.47
C PHE A 24 -4.71 5.25 1.58
N HIS A 25 -5.49 6.08 2.26
CA HIS A 25 -4.99 7.01 3.26
C HIS A 25 -5.28 6.53 4.68
N GLY A 26 -4.26 5.95 5.33
CA GLY A 26 -4.27 5.74 6.78
C GLY A 26 -4.48 7.07 7.50
N CYS A 27 -5.52 7.15 8.33
CA CYS A 27 -6.04 8.40 8.89
C CYS A 27 -5.02 9.12 9.76
N LEU A 28 -4.25 8.37 10.55
CA LEU A 28 -3.16 8.91 11.36
C LEU A 28 -2.07 9.47 10.44
N TRP A 29 -1.44 8.62 9.63
CA TRP A 29 -0.25 8.96 8.85
C TRP A 29 -0.46 10.04 7.77
N HIS A 30 -1.69 10.20 7.29
CA HIS A 30 -2.05 11.17 6.25
C HIS A 30 -2.89 12.35 6.78
N GLY A 31 -3.09 12.43 8.10
CA GLY A 31 -3.71 13.59 8.76
C GLY A 31 -5.18 13.81 8.42
N CYS A 32 -6.00 12.75 8.45
CA CYS A 32 -7.43 12.83 8.11
C CYS A 32 -8.14 13.92 8.93
N PRO A 33 -8.79 14.92 8.29
CA PRO A 33 -9.42 16.04 9.00
C PRO A 33 -10.65 15.62 9.82
N ARG A 34 -11.29 14.50 9.47
CA ARG A 34 -12.44 13.97 10.21
C ARG A 34 -12.04 13.26 11.50
N CYS A 35 -10.94 12.52 11.48
CA CYS A 35 -10.50 11.68 12.59
C CYS A 35 -9.52 12.39 13.52
N GLN A 36 -8.80 13.39 13.00
CA GLN A 36 -7.78 14.15 13.73
C GLN A 36 -8.15 15.63 13.70
N PRO A 37 -9.12 16.07 14.53
CA PRO A 37 -9.61 17.45 14.54
C PRO A 37 -8.60 18.42 15.17
N ASP A 38 -7.79 17.96 16.13
CA ASP A 38 -6.66 18.75 16.64
C ASP A 38 -5.50 18.67 15.65
N ARG A 39 -5.30 19.76 14.94
CA ARG A 39 -4.35 19.86 13.83
C ARG A 39 -2.92 20.13 14.28
N SER A 40 -2.74 20.54 15.54
CA SER A 40 -1.45 20.88 16.13
C SER A 40 -0.69 19.66 16.67
N VAL A 41 -1.37 18.52 16.80
CA VAL A 41 -0.77 17.26 17.27
C VAL A 41 0.35 16.83 16.35
N GLU A 42 1.50 16.52 16.94
CA GLU A 42 2.65 15.99 16.22
C GLU A 42 2.51 14.48 15.99
N ILE A 43 2.78 14.05 14.76
CA ILE A 43 2.99 12.66 14.37
C ILE A 43 4.47 12.43 14.10
N GLY A 44 5.05 11.48 14.83
CA GLY A 44 6.49 11.25 14.79
C GLY A 44 7.25 12.41 15.43
N SER A 45 8.43 12.74 14.92
CA SER A 45 9.33 13.65 15.64
C SER A 45 9.22 15.14 15.27
N LYS A 46 8.54 15.53 14.18
CA LYS A 46 8.59 16.92 13.65
C LYS A 46 7.42 17.38 12.76
N LEU A 47 6.39 16.58 12.54
CA LEU A 47 5.31 16.96 11.60
C LEU A 47 3.98 16.99 12.34
N THR A 48 3.23 18.07 12.16
CA THR A 48 1.86 18.18 12.66
C THR A 48 0.89 17.41 11.75
N MET A 49 -0.33 17.18 12.24
CA MET A 49 -1.44 16.65 11.45
C MET A 49 -1.70 17.49 10.19
N ASP A 50 -1.59 18.82 10.30
CA ASP A 50 -1.71 19.71 9.15
C ASP A 50 -0.57 19.55 8.15
N ASP A 51 0.67 19.37 8.62
CA ASP A 51 1.80 19.15 7.72
C ASP A 51 1.65 17.87 6.91
N VAL A 52 1.25 16.76 7.55
CA VAL A 52 1.07 15.47 6.84
C VAL A 52 -0.14 15.50 5.92
N TYR A 53 -1.21 16.21 6.29
CA TYR A 53 -2.37 16.41 5.43
C TYR A 53 -2.03 17.26 4.21
N ALA A 54 -1.33 18.38 4.41
CA ALA A 54 -0.88 19.25 3.31
C ALA A 54 0.00 18.49 2.32
N LYS A 55 0.91 17.63 2.80
CA LYS A 55 1.73 16.75 1.94
C LYS A 55 0.88 15.75 1.16
N THR A 56 -0.11 15.15 1.81
CA THR A 56 -1.06 14.22 1.16
C THR A 56 -1.81 14.92 0.02
N GLN A 57 -2.39 16.08 0.30
CA GLN A 57 -3.12 16.89 -0.70
C GLN A 57 -2.21 17.37 -1.83
N GLN A 58 -0.96 17.75 -1.54
CA GLN A 58 0.02 18.10 -2.56
C GLN A 58 0.33 16.91 -3.49
N LYS A 59 0.49 15.71 -2.93
CA LYS A 59 0.71 14.48 -3.71
C LYS A 59 -0.49 14.22 -4.63
N ILE A 60 -1.71 14.20 -4.09
CA ILE A 60 -2.94 13.93 -4.85
C ILE A 60 -3.10 14.94 -5.99
N LYS A 61 -2.98 16.24 -5.69
CA LYS A 61 -3.07 17.30 -6.70
C LYS A 61 -2.05 17.12 -7.84
N CYS A 62 -0.83 16.67 -7.54
CA CYS A 62 0.16 16.37 -8.58
C CYS A 62 -0.20 15.14 -9.42
N LEU A 63 -0.84 14.14 -8.84
CA LEU A 63 -1.26 12.92 -9.55
C LEU A 63 -2.46 13.19 -10.46
N GLU A 64 -3.44 13.95 -9.98
CA GLU A 64 -4.66 14.32 -10.73
C GLU A 64 -4.36 15.11 -12.01
N GLN A 65 -3.20 15.78 -12.09
CA GLN A 65 -2.76 16.46 -13.32
C GLN A 65 -2.55 15.51 -14.51
N LYS A 66 -2.34 14.21 -14.26
CA LYS A 66 -1.95 13.24 -15.31
C LYS A 66 -2.79 11.96 -15.28
N PHE A 67 -3.42 11.66 -14.16
CA PHE A 67 -4.12 10.40 -13.90
C PHE A 67 -5.49 10.66 -13.30
N HIS A 68 -6.39 9.68 -13.42
CA HIS A 68 -7.61 9.66 -12.64
C HIS A 68 -7.31 9.01 -11.28
N VAL A 69 -7.41 9.77 -10.20
CA VAL A 69 -7.09 9.30 -8.86
C VAL A 69 -8.37 8.92 -8.13
N GLU A 70 -8.43 7.69 -7.63
CA GLU A 70 -9.48 7.21 -6.73
C GLU A 70 -8.84 7.06 -5.33
N GLU A 71 -9.26 7.91 -4.40
CA GLU A 71 -8.79 7.90 -3.02
C GLU A 71 -9.82 7.25 -2.08
N MET A 72 -9.34 6.58 -1.03
CA MET A 72 -10.17 6.07 0.05
C MET A 72 -9.47 6.25 1.39
N TRP A 73 -10.15 6.89 2.34
CA TRP A 73 -9.64 7.03 3.70
C TRP A 73 -9.92 5.78 4.53
N GLU A 74 -9.01 5.46 5.44
CA GLU A 74 -9.15 4.34 6.38
C GLU A 74 -10.48 4.38 7.13
N CYS A 75 -10.89 5.54 7.64
CA CYS A 75 -12.15 5.66 8.36
C CYS A 75 -13.40 5.44 7.49
N GLU A 76 -13.34 5.76 6.20
CA GLU A 76 -14.42 5.49 5.24
C GLU A 76 -14.49 4.01 4.93
N PHE A 77 -13.33 3.38 4.74
CA PHE A 77 -13.24 1.95 4.53
C PHE A 77 -13.74 1.16 5.74
N ASP A 78 -13.35 1.55 6.95
CA ASP A 78 -13.85 0.96 8.20
C ASP A 78 -15.36 1.11 8.35
N GLN A 79 -15.92 2.26 7.93
CA GLN A 79 -17.36 2.46 7.93
C GLN A 79 -18.04 1.57 6.89
N LEU A 80 -17.47 1.47 5.69
CA LEU A 80 -18.00 0.64 4.61
C LEU A 80 -18.03 -0.84 4.99
N LEU A 81 -16.99 -1.35 5.65
CA LEU A 81 -16.95 -2.73 6.16
C LEU A 81 -18.02 -3.01 7.23
N LYS A 82 -18.50 -1.98 7.93
CA LYS A 82 -19.58 -2.11 8.93
C LYS A 82 -20.96 -2.02 8.30
N THR A 83 -21.12 -1.22 7.24
CA THR A 83 -22.44 -0.92 6.64
C THR A 83 -22.79 -1.84 5.47
N ASP A 84 -21.81 -2.29 4.70
CA ASP A 84 -22.01 -3.10 3.50
C ASP A 84 -21.62 -4.56 3.74
N CYS A 85 -22.63 -5.44 3.75
CA CYS A 85 -22.44 -6.88 3.95
C CYS A 85 -21.68 -7.55 2.79
N THR A 86 -21.76 -7.00 1.57
CA THR A 86 -21.05 -7.51 0.39
C THR A 86 -19.57 -7.23 0.52
N MET A 87 -19.22 -6.00 0.90
CA MET A 87 -17.83 -5.61 1.12
C MET A 87 -17.19 -6.40 2.26
N LYS A 88 -17.93 -6.61 3.36
CA LYS A 88 -17.48 -7.45 4.46
C LYS A 88 -17.21 -8.89 4.01
N THR A 89 -18.16 -9.51 3.30
CA THR A 89 -18.01 -10.89 2.79
C THR A 89 -16.84 -11.01 1.82
N CYS A 90 -16.63 -10.01 0.97
CA CYS A 90 -15.48 -9.94 0.07
C CYS A 90 -14.17 -9.92 0.85
N MET A 91 -14.09 -9.10 1.91
CA MET A 91 -12.90 -8.98 2.75
C MET A 91 -12.64 -10.25 3.58
N ASP A 92 -13.69 -10.89 4.11
CA ASP A 92 -13.57 -12.16 4.86
C ASP A 92 -13.07 -13.31 3.95
N GLY A 93 -13.45 -13.29 2.67
CA GLY A 93 -12.95 -14.23 1.67
C GLY A 93 -11.58 -13.86 1.08
N PHE A 94 -11.06 -12.67 1.37
CA PHE A 94 -9.80 -12.19 0.83
C PHE A 94 -8.62 -12.82 1.57
N ASN A 95 -8.01 -13.83 0.95
CA ASN A 95 -6.81 -14.48 1.49
C ASN A 95 -5.56 -13.64 1.18
N PHE A 96 -5.25 -12.67 2.05
CA PHE A 96 -4.00 -11.94 1.98
C PHE A 96 -2.83 -12.88 2.29
N LYS A 97 -2.10 -13.26 1.24
CA LYS A 97 -0.82 -13.96 1.44
C LYS A 97 0.20 -12.95 1.94
N GLU A 98 0.49 -12.99 3.23
CA GLU A 98 1.58 -12.22 3.80
C GLU A 98 2.85 -12.40 2.96
N PRO A 99 3.57 -11.32 2.64
CA PRO A 99 4.90 -11.45 2.04
C PRO A 99 5.76 -12.38 2.90
N LEU A 100 6.49 -13.28 2.25
CA LEU A 100 7.44 -14.16 2.95
C LEU A 100 8.34 -13.28 3.84
N ASN A 101 8.28 -13.48 5.15
CA ASN A 101 9.16 -12.79 6.07
C ASN A 101 10.60 -13.22 5.77
N PRO A 102 11.48 -12.34 5.25
CA PRO A 102 12.83 -12.73 4.88
C PRO A 102 13.66 -13.17 6.09
N ARG A 103 13.27 -12.81 7.33
CA ARG A 103 13.89 -13.35 8.55
C ARG A 103 13.64 -14.85 8.73
N ASN A 104 12.50 -15.36 8.26
CA ASN A 104 12.22 -16.80 8.30
C ASN A 104 13.09 -17.60 7.31
N ALA A 105 13.65 -16.96 6.28
CA ALA A 105 14.59 -17.61 5.36
C ALA A 105 15.96 -17.93 6.01
N PHE A 106 16.35 -17.20 7.05
CA PHE A 106 17.60 -17.43 7.79
C PHE A 106 17.49 -18.48 8.89
N CYS A 107 16.27 -18.89 9.26
CA CYS A 107 16.02 -19.87 10.34
C CYS A 107 15.57 -21.25 9.82
N GLY A 108 15.74 -21.53 8.52
CA GLY A 108 15.81 -22.90 8.02
C GLY A 108 17.18 -23.47 8.34
N GLY A 109 17.24 -24.62 9.00
CA GLY A 109 18.49 -25.28 9.41
C GLY A 109 19.50 -25.48 8.27
N PRO A 110 20.73 -25.91 8.57
CA PRO A 110 21.82 -25.95 7.59
C PRO A 110 21.40 -26.72 6.34
N THR A 111 21.25 -26.01 5.23
CA THR A 111 21.18 -26.60 3.90
C THR A 111 22.55 -27.20 3.62
N ASN A 112 22.72 -28.47 3.98
CA ASN A 112 23.89 -29.25 3.60
C ASN A 112 23.99 -29.25 2.07
N ALA A 113 24.99 -28.54 1.54
CA ALA A 113 25.39 -28.62 0.14
C ALA A 113 26.13 -29.95 -0.11
N VAL A 114 25.42 -31.07 0.05
CA VAL A 114 25.98 -32.39 -0.26
C VAL A 114 25.55 -32.74 -1.67
N TRP A 115 26.53 -32.73 -2.57
CA TRP A 115 26.40 -33.21 -3.94
C TRP A 115 26.08 -34.71 -3.91
N LEU A 116 24.89 -35.10 -4.37
CA LEU A 116 24.59 -36.49 -4.67
C LEU A 116 25.32 -36.88 -5.95
N LYS A 117 26.48 -37.53 -5.82
CA LYS A 117 27.09 -38.29 -6.90
C LYS A 117 26.27 -39.56 -7.12
N TYR A 118 25.76 -39.75 -8.33
CA TYR A 118 25.10 -40.99 -8.76
C TYR A 118 26.12 -41.85 -9.49
N ASP A 119 26.45 -43.02 -8.94
CA ASP A 119 27.22 -44.06 -9.66
C ASP A 119 26.25 -45.12 -10.19
N CYS A 120 26.24 -45.29 -11.52
CA CYS A 120 25.53 -46.37 -12.19
C CYS A 120 26.45 -47.60 -12.23
N ARG A 121 26.05 -48.69 -11.57
CA ARG A 121 26.74 -49.99 -11.72
C ARG A 121 26.12 -50.77 -12.88
N GLN A 122 26.97 -51.24 -13.79
CA GLN A 122 26.66 -52.25 -14.80
C GLN A 122 26.48 -53.63 -14.16
#